data_AF-A0A954M8Q9-F1
#
_entry.id   AF-A0A954M8Q9-F1
#
_cell.length_a   1.000
_cell.length_b   1.000
_cell.length_c   1.000
_cell.angle_alpha   90.00
_cell.angle_beta   90.00
_cell.angle_gamma   90.00
#
_symmetry.space_group_name_H-M   'P 1'
#
loop_
_entity.id
_entity.type
_entity.pdbx_description
1 polymer ?
#
loop_
_entity_poly.entity_id
_entity_poly.type
_entity_poly.pdbx_seq_one_letter_code
_entity_poly.pdbx_strand_id
1 'polypeptide(L)'
;LCEFVSFDNAVQAHVLSHVYDYVQRHVIIHDRQIVAVRPWGYRVGMRPGEMYVCPNTGLLKQVRKNKSRSPAAQCIVGPTVRFMKRDDSWWEVRLRIRPESPSTEWDVWLEKDVADTTPDEFRAAYGGKFFAISKRGMNPQETRDVYRRLRKHSRVRRRR
;
A
#
# COMPACT_ATOMS: atom_id res chain seq x y z
N LEU A 1 -27.16 18.47 -7.02
CA LEU A 1 -27.52 18.80 -5.61
C LEU A 1 -28.03 20.23 -5.53
N CYS A 2 -27.27 21.24 -5.97
CA CYS A 2 -27.75 22.63 -6.05
C CYS A 2 -28.94 22.85 -7.01
N GLU A 3 -29.14 21.97 -7.99
CA GLU A 3 -30.25 22.07 -8.96
C GLU A 3 -31.64 21.76 -8.36
N PHE A 4 -31.69 21.06 -7.22
CA PHE A 4 -32.95 20.69 -6.54
C PHE A 4 -33.08 21.34 -5.16
N VAL A 5 -32.24 22.33 -4.85
CA VAL A 5 -32.24 23.01 -3.56
C VAL A 5 -32.52 24.48 -3.77
N SER A 6 -33.60 24.96 -3.17
CA SER A 6 -33.93 26.39 -3.11
C SER A 6 -33.20 27.02 -1.93
N PHE A 7 -32.44 28.08 -2.20
CA PHE A 7 -31.76 28.87 -1.15
C PHE A 7 -32.72 29.74 -0.34
N ASP A 8 -33.94 29.96 -0.84
CA ASP A 8 -34.99 30.72 -0.16
C ASP A 8 -35.74 29.89 0.89
N ASN A 9 -35.56 28.56 0.85
CA ASN A 9 -36.09 27.67 1.88
C ASN A 9 -35.09 27.56 3.04
N ALA A 10 -35.43 28.17 4.18
CA ALA A 10 -34.59 28.18 5.38
C ALA A 10 -34.17 26.78 5.86
N VAL A 11 -35.02 25.76 5.71
CA VAL A 11 -34.70 24.38 6.10
C VAL A 11 -33.66 23.80 5.15
N GLN A 12 -33.83 24.00 3.84
CA GLN A 12 -32.88 23.48 2.85
C GLN A 12 -31.53 24.20 2.92
N ALA A 13 -31.54 25.50 3.15
CA ALA A 13 -30.33 26.30 3.40
C ALA A 13 -29.58 25.82 4.66
N HIS A 14 -30.32 25.51 5.74
CA HIS A 14 -29.75 24.95 6.96
C HIS A 14 -29.15 23.55 6.76
N VAL A 15 -29.82 22.67 6.01
CA VAL A 15 -29.25 21.35 5.67
C VAL A 15 -27.99 21.50 4.82
N LEU A 16 -27.96 22.44 3.88
CA LEU A 16 -26.76 22.77 3.10
C LEU A 16 -25.61 23.24 3.98
N SER A 17 -25.85 24.08 4.99
CA SER A 17 -24.80 24.54 5.91
C SER A 17 -24.15 23.37 6.63
N HIS A 18 -24.94 22.39 7.09
CA HIS A 18 -24.39 21.16 7.68
C HIS A 18 -23.52 20.40 6.70
N VAL A 19 -23.94 20.25 5.43
CA VAL A 19 -23.10 19.58 4.41
C VAL A 19 -21.76 20.30 4.25
N TYR A 20 -21.73 21.63 4.29
CA TYR A 20 -20.48 22.40 4.23
C TYR A 20 -19.57 22.18 5.43
N ASP A 21 -20.11 21.85 6.61
CA ASP A 21 -19.33 21.53 7.81
C ASP A 21 -18.70 20.13 7.75
N TYR A 22 -19.32 19.19 7.01
CA TYR A 22 -18.84 17.81 6.89
C TYR A 22 -17.96 17.53 5.66
N VAL A 23 -17.88 18.47 4.70
CA VAL A 23 -17.14 18.27 3.44
C VAL A 23 -15.95 19.23 3.32
N GLN A 24 -14.75 18.66 3.18
CA GLN A 24 -13.56 19.45 2.95
C GLN A 24 -13.49 19.94 1.49
N ARG A 25 -13.54 21.26 1.30
CA ARG A 25 -13.52 21.91 -0.03
C ARG A 25 -12.13 22.35 -0.48
N HIS A 26 -11.28 22.74 0.47
CA HIS A 26 -9.92 23.16 0.21
C HIS A 26 -8.99 21.97 0.38
N VAL A 27 -8.79 21.22 -0.71
CA VAL A 27 -8.00 20.00 -0.72
C VAL A 27 -7.03 20.00 -1.90
N ILE A 28 -5.81 19.55 -1.65
CA ILE A 28 -4.79 19.30 -2.68
C ILE A 28 -4.38 17.83 -2.66
N ILE A 29 -3.87 17.35 -3.79
CA ILE A 29 -3.25 16.04 -3.90
C ILE A 29 -1.73 16.26 -3.86
N HIS A 30 -1.06 15.77 -2.82
CA HIS A 30 0.39 15.89 -2.63
C HIS A 30 0.96 14.51 -2.31
N ASP A 31 1.97 14.06 -3.07
CA ASP A 31 2.58 12.72 -2.93
C ASP A 31 1.58 11.56 -2.87
N ARG A 32 0.56 11.62 -3.74
CA ARG A 32 -0.56 10.66 -3.80
C ARG A 32 -1.42 10.61 -2.53
N GLN A 33 -1.25 11.55 -1.60
CA GLN A 33 -2.08 11.73 -0.41
C GLN A 33 -3.04 12.90 -0.59
N ILE A 34 -4.20 12.79 0.04
CA ILE A 34 -5.23 13.82 0.06
C ILE A 34 -4.99 14.69 1.29
N VAL A 35 -4.75 15.98 1.06
CA VAL A 35 -4.35 16.93 2.10
C VAL A 35 -5.34 18.09 2.14
N ALA A 36 -5.91 18.33 3.32
CA ALA A 36 -6.73 19.49 3.58
C ALA A 36 -5.84 20.73 3.78
N VAL A 37 -6.16 21.81 3.09
CA VAL A 37 -5.53 23.12 3.28
C VAL A 37 -6.42 23.93 4.21
N ARG A 38 -5.87 24.34 5.35
CA ARG A 38 -6.51 25.19 6.34
C ARG A 38 -6.17 26.68 6.09
N PRO A 39 -6.91 27.62 6.71
CA PRO A 39 -6.48 29.02 6.76
C PRO A 39 -5.00 29.13 7.16
N TRP A 40 -4.29 30.11 6.60
CA TRP A 40 -2.84 30.32 6.82
C TRP A 40 -1.92 29.27 6.16
N GLY A 41 -2.45 28.44 5.25
CA GLY A 41 -1.64 27.52 4.44
C GLY A 41 -1.23 26.22 5.14
N TYR A 42 -1.71 25.99 6.37
CA TYR A 42 -1.45 24.74 7.09
C TYR A 42 -2.05 23.54 6.36
N ARG A 43 -1.23 22.49 6.22
CA ARG A 43 -1.57 21.26 5.52
C ARG A 43 -1.79 20.13 6.51
N VAL A 44 -2.95 19.50 6.46
CA VAL A 44 -3.29 18.37 7.33
C VAL A 44 -3.74 17.19 6.47
N GLY A 45 -3.14 16.03 6.67
CA GLY A 45 -3.57 14.80 6.00
C GLY A 45 -5.00 14.43 6.41
N MET A 46 -5.85 14.11 5.43
CA MET A 46 -7.22 13.72 5.70
C MET A 46 -7.33 12.29 6.21
N ARG A 47 -8.32 12.02 7.06
CA ARG A 47 -8.57 10.72 7.70
C ARG A 47 -9.52 9.85 6.86
N PRO A 48 -9.39 8.52 6.93
CA PRO A 48 -10.38 7.62 6.32
C PRO A 48 -11.81 7.92 6.76
N GLY A 49 -12.73 7.99 5.81
CA GLY A 49 -14.14 8.29 6.05
C GLY A 49 -14.51 9.77 5.86
N GLU A 50 -13.55 10.70 5.93
CA GLU A 50 -13.80 12.11 5.65
C GLU A 50 -14.18 12.32 4.18
N MET A 51 -15.08 13.28 3.93
CA MET A 51 -15.53 13.61 2.57
C MET A 51 -14.79 14.86 2.06
N TYR A 52 -14.49 14.87 0.77
CA TYR A 52 -13.85 15.99 0.11
C TYR A 52 -14.35 16.20 -1.31
N VAL A 53 -14.25 17.43 -1.80
CA VAL A 53 -14.46 17.74 -3.22
C VAL A 53 -13.13 17.52 -3.95
N CYS A 54 -13.14 16.64 -4.96
CA CYS A 54 -11.93 16.34 -5.73
C CYS A 54 -11.48 17.58 -6.52
N PRO A 55 -10.25 18.08 -6.34
CA PRO A 55 -9.81 19.33 -6.95
C PRO A 55 -9.83 19.28 -8.48
N ASN A 56 -9.58 18.11 -9.07
CA ASN A 56 -9.50 17.97 -10.53
C ASN A 56 -10.87 17.78 -11.20
N THR A 57 -11.87 17.27 -10.47
CA THR A 57 -13.15 16.85 -11.07
C THR A 57 -14.38 17.54 -10.46
N GLY A 58 -14.23 18.27 -9.36
CA GLY A 58 -15.35 18.86 -8.62
C GLY A 58 -16.32 17.84 -7.98
N LEU A 59 -16.02 16.54 -8.06
CA LEU A 59 -16.90 15.49 -7.54
C LEU A 59 -16.64 15.24 -6.05
N LEU A 60 -17.71 15.04 -5.29
CA LEU A 60 -17.64 14.61 -3.91
C LEU A 60 -17.09 13.18 -3.83
N LYS A 61 -16.04 13.00 -3.04
CA LYS A 61 -15.37 11.71 -2.81
C LYS A 61 -15.17 11.50 -1.31
N GLN A 62 -15.08 10.24 -0.91
CA GLN A 62 -14.71 9.87 0.45
C GLN A 62 -13.25 9.42 0.49
N VAL A 63 -12.50 9.86 1.49
CA VAL A 63 -11.15 9.38 1.77
C VAL A 63 -11.26 7.90 2.12
N ARG A 64 -10.77 7.06 1.23
CA ARG A 64 -10.75 5.63 1.46
C ARG A 64 -9.70 5.33 2.52
N LYS A 65 -10.00 4.38 3.40
CA LYS A 65 -8.97 3.79 4.25
C LYS A 65 -7.91 3.23 3.31
N ASN A 66 -6.71 3.81 3.35
CA ASN A 66 -5.54 3.17 2.79
C ASN A 66 -5.54 1.77 3.38
N LYS A 67 -5.75 0.75 2.53
CA LYS A 67 -5.71 -0.65 2.98
C LYS A 67 -4.39 -0.77 3.72
N SER A 68 -4.49 -0.95 5.04
CA SER A 68 -3.36 -1.19 5.95
C SER A 68 -2.38 -2.08 5.21
N ARG A 69 -1.12 -1.62 5.10
CA ARG A 69 0.04 -2.28 4.47
C ARG A 69 -0.29 -3.68 3.98
N SER A 70 -0.22 -3.86 2.66
CA SER A 70 -0.34 -5.14 1.97
C SER A 70 0.11 -6.29 2.89
N PRO A 71 -0.67 -7.39 3.01
CA PRO A 71 -0.29 -8.53 3.83
C PRO A 71 1.19 -8.81 3.55
N ALA A 72 1.99 -8.94 4.61
CA ALA A 72 3.45 -8.96 4.55
C ALA A 72 3.88 -9.55 3.21
N ALA A 73 4.49 -8.74 2.34
CA ALA A 73 4.78 -9.12 0.96
C ALA A 73 5.74 -10.31 0.85
N GLN A 74 6.12 -10.89 2.00
CA GLN A 74 6.93 -12.07 2.16
C GLN A 74 6.45 -12.92 3.35
N CYS A 75 6.52 -14.25 3.19
CA CYS A 75 6.43 -15.26 4.23
C CYS A 75 7.72 -16.09 4.19
N ILE A 76 8.48 -16.07 5.29
CA ILE A 76 9.74 -16.84 5.40
C ILE A 76 9.38 -18.26 5.83
N VAL A 77 9.76 -19.25 5.01
CA VAL A 77 9.42 -20.66 5.23
C VAL A 77 10.65 -21.46 5.65
N GLY A 78 11.83 -21.01 5.25
CA GLY A 78 13.11 -21.56 5.64
C GLY A 78 14.25 -20.57 5.34
N PRO A 79 15.51 -21.01 5.42
CA PRO A 79 16.67 -20.13 5.21
C PRO A 79 16.78 -19.67 3.74
N THR A 80 16.43 -20.54 2.80
CA THR A 80 16.63 -20.33 1.35
C THR A 80 15.32 -20.29 0.56
N VAL A 81 14.16 -20.43 1.20
CA VAL A 81 12.86 -20.40 0.52
C VAL A 81 11.96 -19.37 1.16
N ARG A 82 11.41 -18.49 0.32
CA ARG A 82 10.44 -17.48 0.72
C ARG A 82 9.25 -17.48 -0.22
N PHE A 83 8.07 -17.22 0.33
CA PHE A 83 6.92 -16.88 -0.48
C PHE A 83 6.84 -15.37 -0.57
N MET A 84 6.81 -14.80 -1.77
CA MET A 84 6.77 -13.36 -2.00
C MET A 84 5.57 -12.98 -2.85
N LYS A 85 5.03 -11.77 -2.65
CA LYS A 85 3.86 -11.26 -3.38
C LYS A 85 4.28 -10.16 -4.34
N ARG A 86 4.01 -10.33 -5.64
CA ARG A 86 4.19 -9.34 -6.72
C ARG A 86 2.97 -9.40 -7.64
N ASP A 87 2.43 -8.25 -8.01
CA ASP A 87 1.27 -8.11 -8.92
C ASP A 87 0.07 -8.96 -8.51
N ASP A 88 -0.29 -8.85 -7.24
CA ASP A 88 -1.35 -9.61 -6.56
C ASP A 88 -1.19 -11.15 -6.54
N SER A 89 -0.10 -11.67 -7.11
CA SER A 89 0.21 -13.10 -7.20
C SER A 89 1.28 -13.52 -6.21
N TRP A 90 1.16 -14.74 -5.69
CA TRP A 90 2.16 -15.34 -4.80
C TRP A 90 3.16 -16.17 -5.58
N TRP A 91 4.43 -16.04 -5.20
CA TRP A 91 5.56 -16.71 -5.82
C TRP A 91 6.38 -17.42 -4.75
N GLU A 92 6.80 -18.65 -5.04
CA GLU A 92 7.90 -19.29 -4.34
C GLU A 92 9.21 -18.78 -4.94
N VAL A 93 10.01 -18.13 -4.10
CA VAL A 93 11.32 -17.61 -4.46
C VAL A 93 12.38 -18.38 -3.70
N ARG A 94 13.30 -19.01 -4.44
CA ARG A 94 14.48 -19.66 -3.87
C ARG A 94 15.64 -18.69 -3.88
N LEU A 95 16.29 -18.61 -2.74
CA LEU A 95 17.36 -17.68 -2.44
C LEU A 95 18.66 -18.43 -2.26
N ARG A 96 19.75 -17.77 -2.63
CA ARG A 96 21.12 -18.20 -2.32
C ARG A 96 21.88 -17.03 -1.72
N ILE A 97 22.90 -17.34 -0.92
CA ILE A 97 23.79 -16.32 -0.38
C ILE A 97 24.57 -15.70 -1.55
N ARG A 98 24.66 -14.37 -1.55
CA ARG A 98 25.46 -13.62 -2.53
C ARG A 98 26.95 -13.94 -2.31
N PRO A 99 27.70 -14.34 -3.34
CA PRO A 99 29.15 -14.50 -3.24
C PRO A 99 29.82 -13.14 -2.95
N GLU A 100 30.95 -13.15 -2.25
CA GLU A 100 31.68 -11.92 -1.93
C GLU A 100 32.36 -11.29 -3.16
N SER A 101 32.69 -12.12 -4.15
CA SER A 101 33.18 -11.67 -5.45
C SER A 101 32.02 -11.25 -6.37
N PRO A 102 32.27 -10.30 -7.30
CA PRO A 102 31.28 -9.95 -8.31
C PRO A 102 30.98 -11.18 -9.18
N SER A 103 29.74 -11.69 -9.07
CA SER A 103 29.24 -12.76 -9.91
C SER A 103 28.37 -12.20 -11.03
N THR A 104 28.50 -12.75 -12.23
CA THR A 104 27.62 -12.47 -13.39
C THR A 104 26.27 -13.18 -13.25
N GLU A 105 25.78 -13.29 -12.01
CA GLU A 105 24.54 -14.00 -11.74
C GLU A 105 23.37 -13.06 -11.85
N TRP A 106 22.29 -13.58 -12.40
CA TRP A 106 21.05 -12.85 -12.56
C TRP A 106 20.14 -13.07 -11.36
N ASP A 107 19.67 -12.00 -10.73
CA ASP A 107 18.60 -12.07 -9.75
C ASP A 107 17.24 -12.12 -10.47
N VAL A 108 16.58 -13.28 -10.43
CA VAL A 108 15.32 -13.50 -11.17
C VAL A 108 14.12 -12.71 -10.63
N TRP A 109 14.21 -12.19 -9.41
CA TRP A 109 13.14 -11.46 -8.77
C TRP A 109 13.31 -9.96 -8.96
N LEU A 110 14.53 -9.44 -8.80
CA LEU A 110 14.85 -8.04 -9.10
C LEU A 110 15.00 -7.79 -10.60
N GLU A 111 15.22 -8.85 -11.38
CA GLU A 111 15.43 -8.80 -12.83
C GLU A 111 16.61 -7.88 -13.19
N LYS A 112 17.73 -8.12 -12.49
CA LYS A 112 18.99 -7.39 -12.63
C LYS A 112 20.17 -8.32 -12.38
N ASP A 113 21.34 -7.93 -12.87
CA ASP A 113 22.59 -8.55 -12.47
C ASP A 113 22.88 -8.31 -10.99
N VAL A 114 23.37 -9.35 -10.32
CA VAL A 114 23.73 -9.32 -8.90
C VAL A 114 24.90 -8.36 -8.66
N ALA A 115 25.79 -8.22 -9.64
CA ALA A 115 26.89 -7.26 -9.62
C ALA A 115 26.40 -5.80 -9.56
N ASP A 116 25.34 -5.48 -10.31
CA ASP A 116 24.79 -4.13 -10.43
C ASP A 116 23.80 -3.77 -9.31
N THR A 117 23.49 -4.72 -8.44
CA THR A 117 22.51 -4.54 -7.37
C THR A 117 23.20 -4.18 -6.05
N THR A 118 22.72 -3.10 -5.43
CA THR A 118 23.30 -2.58 -4.19
C THR A 118 22.96 -3.48 -2.98
N PRO A 119 23.80 -3.52 -1.94
CA PRO A 119 23.50 -4.25 -0.71
C PRO A 119 22.18 -3.81 -0.04
N ASP A 120 21.79 -2.54 -0.18
CA ASP A 120 20.56 -2.01 0.38
C ASP A 120 19.32 -2.48 -0.39
N GLU A 121 19.40 -2.62 -1.71
CA GLU A 121 18.33 -3.25 -2.50
C GLU A 121 18.13 -4.71 -2.09
N PHE A 122 19.21 -5.47 -1.88
CA PHE A 122 19.12 -6.84 -1.38
C PHE A 122 18.55 -6.92 0.05
N ARG A 123 18.93 -5.98 0.92
CA ARG A 123 18.37 -5.89 2.27
C ARG A 123 16.89 -5.51 2.23
N ALA A 124 16.47 -4.64 1.33
CA ALA A 124 15.07 -4.27 1.16
C ALA A 124 14.23 -5.44 0.61
N ALA A 125 14.73 -6.16 -0.39
CA ALA A 125 14.02 -7.27 -1.02
C ALA A 125 14.01 -8.55 -0.15
N TYR A 126 15.16 -8.89 0.44
CA TYR A 126 15.40 -10.17 1.10
C TYR A 126 15.88 -10.04 2.55
N GLY A 127 16.00 -8.85 3.12
CA GLY A 127 16.42 -8.71 4.52
C GLY A 127 17.84 -9.22 4.81
N GLY A 128 18.72 -9.34 3.81
CA GLY A 128 20.07 -9.86 4.00
C GLY A 128 20.90 -9.96 2.71
N LYS A 129 22.02 -10.70 2.78
CA LYS A 129 22.95 -10.95 1.67
C LYS A 129 22.47 -12.11 0.78
N PHE A 130 21.23 -12.03 0.30
CA PHE A 130 20.64 -13.06 -0.55
C PHE A 130 20.32 -12.50 -1.92
N PHE A 131 20.26 -13.38 -2.93
CA PHE A 131 19.69 -13.07 -4.23
C PHE A 131 18.79 -14.22 -4.69
N ALA A 132 17.86 -13.95 -5.60
CA ALA A 132 16.90 -14.94 -6.09
C ALA A 132 17.46 -15.73 -7.28
N ILE A 133 17.49 -17.06 -7.15
CA ILE A 133 17.96 -17.99 -8.20
C ILE A 133 16.81 -18.59 -9.02
N SER A 134 15.60 -18.64 -8.46
CA SER A 134 14.41 -19.15 -9.15
C SER A 134 13.13 -18.56 -8.56
N LYS A 135 12.13 -18.31 -9.41
CA LYS A 135 10.77 -17.97 -8.99
C LYS A 135 9.77 -18.93 -9.64
N ARG A 136 8.78 -19.40 -8.87
CA ARG A 136 7.69 -20.27 -9.34
C ARG A 136 6.36 -19.69 -8.87
N GLY A 137 5.41 -19.52 -9.80
CA GLY A 137 4.05 -19.09 -9.45
C GLY A 137 3.36 -20.13 -8.58
N MET A 138 2.71 -19.68 -7.51
CA MET A 138 2.01 -20.58 -6.59
C MET A 138 0.58 -20.86 -7.09
N ASN A 139 0.13 -22.09 -6.92
CA ASN A 139 -1.25 -22.47 -7.26
C ASN A 139 -2.24 -21.97 -6.18
N PRO A 140 -3.57 -22.03 -6.45
CA PRO A 140 -4.57 -21.55 -5.50
C PRO A 140 -4.59 -22.26 -4.14
N GLN A 141 -4.18 -23.53 -4.08
CA GLN A 141 -4.12 -24.30 -2.83
C GLN A 141 -2.93 -23.84 -1.98
N GLU A 142 -1.74 -23.76 -2.58
CA GLU A 142 -0.52 -23.26 -1.95
C GLU A 142 -0.71 -21.82 -1.45
N THR A 143 -1.33 -20.96 -2.26
CA THR A 143 -1.68 -19.58 -1.90
C THR A 143 -2.57 -19.52 -0.65
N ARG A 144 -3.59 -20.39 -0.57
CA ARG A 144 -4.44 -20.50 0.63
C ARG A 144 -3.65 -20.90 1.87
N ASP A 145 -2.66 -21.79 1.72
CA ASP A 145 -1.81 -22.22 2.83
C ASP A 145 -0.90 -21.08 3.33
N VAL A 146 -0.36 -20.25 2.42
CA VAL A 146 0.39 -19.04 2.79
C VAL A 146 -0.47 -18.07 3.61
N TYR A 147 -1.69 -17.79 3.14
CA TYR A 147 -2.61 -16.93 3.89
C TYR A 147 -2.93 -17.47 5.29
N ARG A 148 -3.09 -18.79 5.44
CA ARG A 148 -3.28 -19.43 6.76
C ARG A 148 -2.06 -19.22 7.66
N ARG A 149 -0.83 -19.37 7.15
CA ARG A 149 0.42 -19.15 7.92
C ARG A 149 0.56 -17.70 8.36
N LEU A 150 0.30 -16.73 7.46
CA LEU A 150 0.34 -15.30 7.78
C LEU A 150 -0.68 -14.90 8.85
N ARG A 151 -1.90 -15.49 8.80
CA ARG A 151 -2.92 -15.27 9.84
C ARG A 151 -2.50 -15.81 11.20
N LYS A 152 -1.83 -16.97 11.26
CA LYS A 152 -1.30 -17.53 12.52
C LYS A 152 -0.21 -16.62 13.11
N HIS A 153 0.76 -16.18 12.31
CA HIS A 153 1.85 -15.33 12.78
C HIS A 153 1.39 -13.93 13.24
N SER A 154 0.41 -13.32 12.56
CA SER A 154 -0.13 -12.01 12.95
C SER A 154 -0.92 -12.03 14.26
N ARG A 155 -1.54 -13.16 14.62
CA ARG A 155 -2.23 -13.32 15.92
C ARG A 155 -1.25 -13.45 17.09
N VAL A 156 -0.11 -14.12 16.90
CA VAL A 156 0.92 -14.27 17.95
C VAL A 156 1.56 -12.94 18.32
N ARG A 157 1.78 -12.05 17.34
CA ARG A 157 2.36 -10.72 17.57
C ARG A 157 1.44 -9.71 18.28
N ARG A 158 0.13 -9.97 18.37
CA ARG A 158 -0.84 -9.08 19.06
C ARG A 158 -1.06 -9.42 20.54
N ARG A 159 -0.48 -10.52 21.03
CA ARG A 159 -0.61 -10.97 22.42
C ARG A 159 0.65 -10.73 23.26
N ARG A 160 1.66 -10.06 22.69
CA ARG A 160 2.83 -9.53 23.39
C ARG A 160 2.75 -8.03 23.35
#